data_AF-A0A972F589-F1
#
_entry.id   AF-A0A972F589-F1
#
_cell.length_a   1.000
_cell.length_b   1.000
_cell.length_c   1.000
_cell.angle_alpha   90.00
_cell.angle_beta   90.00
_cell.angle_gamma   90.00
#
_symmetry.space_group_name_H-M   'P 1'
#
loop_
_entity.id
_entity.type
_entity.pdbx_description
1 polymer ?
#
loop_
_entity_poly.entity_id
_entity_poly.type
_entity_poly.pdbx_seq_one_letter_code
_entity_poly.pdbx_strand_id
1 'polypeptide(L)'
;VPVVDLSGATVEGRRAPSSELEFHRALYRKRPDIRAVVHTHSVYATTMACLNWEIPAVHYLVAFSGHKVPLAPYATFGTPELAANIAESIGTFNAVLLANHGLVTVGEDLAAAFAVAEEIELVARIYYQAKCIGEPVILPPGEMSRVVGKFASYGRKRGAES
;
A
#
# COMPACT_ATOMS: atom_id res chain seq x y z
N VAL A 1 21.05 10.84 0.60
CA VAL A 1 19.59 10.89 0.82
C VAL A 1 19.38 11.72 2.09
N PRO A 2 18.39 12.62 2.17
CA PRO A 2 18.13 13.33 3.42
C PRO A 2 17.68 12.37 4.52
N VAL A 3 18.14 12.61 5.75
CA VAL A 3 17.68 11.93 6.95
C VAL A 3 16.84 12.93 7.72
N VAL A 4 15.63 12.54 8.09
CA VAL A 4 14.69 13.37 8.84
C VAL A 4 14.28 12.64 10.11
N ASP A 5 14.07 13.40 11.18
CA ASP A 5 13.46 12.85 12.39
C ASP A 5 11.93 12.77 12.26
N LEU A 6 11.26 12.20 13.26
CA LEU A 6 9.80 12.14 13.28
C LEU A 6 9.14 13.52 13.45
N SER A 7 9.86 14.55 13.90
CA SER A 7 9.36 15.94 13.95
C SER A 7 9.39 16.63 12.58
N GLY A 8 10.09 16.03 11.61
CA GLY A 8 10.22 16.53 10.23
C GLY A 8 11.46 17.39 10.03
N ALA A 9 12.28 17.57 11.07
CA ALA A 9 13.53 18.27 10.97
C ALA A 9 14.54 17.41 10.19
N THR A 10 15.24 18.04 9.23
CA THR A 10 16.36 17.39 8.54
C THR A 10 17.56 17.36 9.48
N VAL A 11 18.04 16.15 9.79
CA VAL A 11 19.20 15.94 10.67
C VAL A 11 20.48 15.66 9.88
N GLU A 12 20.37 15.16 8.65
CA GLU A 12 21.50 14.92 7.76
C GLU A 12 21.10 15.07 6.29
N GLY A 13 22.06 15.44 5.43
CA GLY A 13 21.90 15.50 3.98
C GLY A 13 21.81 16.93 3.43
N ARG A 14 22.12 17.09 2.14
CA ARG A 14 22.17 18.38 1.44
C ARG A 14 20.96 18.66 0.53
N ARG A 15 20.13 17.65 0.28
CA ARG A 15 18.94 17.77 -0.57
C ARG A 15 17.72 17.96 0.32
N ALA A 16 16.74 18.73 -0.15
CA ALA A 16 15.43 18.75 0.49
C ALA A 16 14.81 17.33 0.49
N PRO A 17 14.08 16.95 1.55
CA PRO A 17 13.26 15.75 1.53
C PRO A 17 12.16 15.84 0.47
N SER A 18 11.54 14.70 0.18
CA SER A 18 10.37 14.64 -0.72
C SER A 18 9.29 15.63 -0.26
N SER A 19 8.59 16.26 -1.21
CA SER A 19 7.38 17.04 -0.93
C SER A 19 6.31 16.22 -0.21
N GLU A 20 6.39 14.90 -0.30
CA GLU A 20 5.44 13.94 0.27
C GLU A 20 5.87 13.34 1.60
N LEU A 21 6.91 13.90 2.21
CA LEU A 21 7.46 13.42 3.48
C LEU A 21 6.40 13.27 4.58
N GLU A 22 5.38 14.13 4.61
CA GLU A 22 4.42 14.17 5.70
C GLU A 22 3.62 12.88 5.83
N PHE A 23 3.19 12.25 4.72
CA PHE A 23 2.46 10.99 4.84
C PHE A 23 3.37 9.82 5.25
N HIS A 24 4.65 9.83 4.87
CA HIS A 24 5.60 8.82 5.35
C HIS A 24 5.71 8.89 6.88
N ARG A 25 5.81 10.10 7.42
CA ARG A 25 5.86 10.34 8.88
C ARG A 25 4.56 9.99 9.57
N ALA A 26 3.41 10.36 8.99
CA ALA A 26 2.10 10.01 9.53
C ALA A 26 1.92 8.49 9.63
N LEU A 27 2.34 7.74 8.60
CA LEU A 27 2.31 6.29 8.60
C LEU A 27 3.22 5.69 9.68
N TYR A 28 4.47 6.14 9.81
CA TYR A 28 5.37 5.65 10.88
C TYR A 28 4.85 5.92 12.29
N ARG A 29 4.13 7.03 12.51
CA ARG A 29 3.50 7.30 13.81
C ARG A 29 2.28 6.41 14.08
N LYS A 30 1.46 6.17 13.06
CA LYS A 30 0.19 5.45 13.18
C LYS A 30 0.39 3.92 13.23
N ARG A 31 1.40 3.42 12.52
CA ARG A 31 1.71 2.00 12.35
C ARG A 31 3.10 1.71 12.91
N PRO A 32 3.25 1.44 14.22
CA PRO A 32 4.55 1.13 14.81
C PRO A 32 5.17 -0.19 14.33
N ASP A 33 4.38 -1.01 13.64
CA ASP A 33 4.78 -2.28 13.03
C ASP A 33 5.54 -2.12 11.70
N ILE A 34 5.48 -0.97 11.04
CA ILE A 34 6.11 -0.75 9.73
C ILE A 34 7.49 -0.09 9.87
N ARG A 35 8.41 -0.42 8.97
CA ARG A 35 9.76 0.19 8.89
C ARG A 35 10.10 0.73 7.50
N ALA A 36 9.25 0.48 6.51
CA ALA A 36 9.40 1.05 5.18
C ALA A 36 8.05 1.45 4.59
N VAL A 37 8.10 2.45 3.71
CA VAL A 37 6.98 2.97 2.94
C VAL A 37 7.47 3.15 1.49
N VAL A 38 6.69 2.66 0.53
CA VAL A 38 6.93 2.84 -0.91
C VAL A 38 5.73 3.55 -1.52
N HIS A 39 6.00 4.65 -2.23
CA HIS A 39 5.00 5.40 -2.98
C HIS A 39 5.28 5.28 -4.48
N THR A 40 4.24 5.02 -5.27
CA THR A 40 4.33 4.87 -6.73
C THR A 40 3.16 5.52 -7.45
N HIS A 41 3.43 6.05 -8.65
CA HIS A 41 2.41 6.38 -9.65
C HIS A 41 2.35 5.27 -10.71
N SER A 42 2.17 4.02 -10.27
CA SER A 42 2.11 2.86 -11.16
C SER A 42 0.80 2.86 -11.95
N VAL A 43 0.84 2.42 -13.21
CA VAL A 43 -0.18 2.74 -14.22
C VAL A 43 -1.57 2.23 -13.83
N TYR A 44 -1.68 0.96 -13.45
CA TYR A 44 -2.98 0.35 -13.20
C TYR A 44 -3.54 0.70 -11.81
N ALA A 45 -2.69 0.76 -10.78
CA ALA A 45 -3.11 1.25 -9.47
C ALA A 45 -3.62 2.70 -9.55
N THR A 46 -2.88 3.56 -10.25
CA THR A 46 -3.31 4.96 -10.49
C THR A 46 -4.59 5.02 -11.31
N THR A 47 -4.78 4.13 -12.29
CA THR A 47 -6.05 4.03 -13.04
C THR A 47 -7.23 3.77 -12.10
N MET A 48 -7.11 2.81 -11.17
CA MET A 48 -8.17 2.52 -10.18
C MET A 48 -8.39 3.72 -9.25
N ALA A 49 -7.31 4.39 -8.84
CA ALA A 49 -7.39 5.56 -7.98
C ALA A 49 -8.06 6.77 -8.66
N CYS A 50 -7.83 6.98 -9.96
CA CYS A 50 -8.50 8.01 -10.76
C CYS A 50 -9.98 7.70 -10.99
N LEU A 51 -10.37 6.42 -11.02
CA LEU A 51 -11.78 6.00 -11.05
C LEU A 51 -12.48 6.16 -9.69
N ASN A 52 -11.73 6.50 -8.64
CA ASN A 52 -12.22 6.55 -7.27
C ASN A 52 -12.72 5.18 -6.78
N TRP A 53 -12.04 4.10 -7.19
CA TRP A 53 -12.38 2.73 -6.81
C TRP A 53 -11.35 2.12 -5.85
N GLU A 54 -11.82 1.30 -4.93
CA GLU A 54 -10.97 0.35 -4.20
C GLU A 54 -10.61 -0.85 -5.09
N ILE A 55 -9.56 -1.59 -4.73
CA ILE A 55 -9.23 -2.87 -5.39
C ILE A 55 -9.78 -4.01 -4.54
N PRO A 56 -10.84 -4.71 -4.97
CA PRO A 56 -11.39 -5.84 -4.23
C PRO A 56 -10.52 -7.09 -4.39
N ALA A 57 -10.90 -8.19 -3.74
CA ALA A 57 -10.27 -9.49 -3.88
C ALA A 57 -10.59 -10.19 -5.22
N VAL A 58 -10.33 -9.51 -6.35
CA VAL A 58 -10.41 -10.07 -7.70
C VAL A 58 -9.35 -11.15 -7.96
N HIS A 59 -8.23 -11.07 -7.23
CA HIS A 59 -7.16 -12.05 -7.26
C HIS A 59 -6.59 -12.23 -5.86
N TYR A 60 -6.23 -13.46 -5.48
CA TYR A 60 -5.81 -13.79 -4.11
C TYR A 60 -4.56 -13.02 -3.66
N LEU A 61 -3.73 -12.55 -4.59
CA LEU A 61 -2.54 -11.75 -4.32
C LEU A 61 -2.86 -10.38 -3.67
N VAL A 62 -4.13 -9.93 -3.66
CA VAL A 62 -4.52 -8.78 -2.82
C VAL A 62 -4.21 -9.02 -1.33
N ALA A 63 -3.99 -10.28 -0.92
CA ALA A 63 -3.49 -10.69 0.39
C ALA A 63 -2.21 -9.98 0.83
N PHE A 64 -1.37 -9.52 -0.10
CA PHE A 64 -0.22 -8.67 0.22
C PHE A 64 -0.64 -7.36 0.92
N SER A 65 -1.77 -6.77 0.51
CA SER A 65 -2.40 -5.64 1.19
C SER A 65 -3.26 -6.07 2.38
N GLY A 66 -3.93 -7.23 2.28
CA GLY A 66 -4.86 -7.76 3.27
C GLY A 66 -6.08 -8.35 2.58
N HIS A 67 -7.26 -7.76 2.77
CA HIS A 67 -8.49 -8.24 2.12
C HIS A 67 -8.89 -7.45 0.87
N LYS A 68 -8.30 -6.25 0.70
CA LYS A 68 -8.53 -5.31 -0.40
C LYS A 68 -7.43 -4.25 -0.40
N VAL A 69 -7.49 -3.31 -1.34
CA VAL A 69 -6.76 -2.04 -1.26
C VAL A 69 -7.76 -0.89 -1.09
N PRO A 70 -7.87 -0.26 0.09
CA PRO A 70 -8.74 0.88 0.31
C PRO A 70 -8.29 2.10 -0.52
N LEU A 71 -9.19 3.08 -0.63
CA LEU A 71 -8.95 4.35 -1.29
C LEU A 71 -9.00 5.49 -0.27
N ALA A 72 -7.94 6.29 -0.22
CA ALA A 72 -7.91 7.55 0.51
C ALA A 72 -8.56 8.68 -0.30
N PRO A 73 -9.37 9.55 0.33
CA PRO A 73 -9.92 10.74 -0.33
C PRO A 73 -8.84 11.65 -0.89
N TYR A 74 -9.16 12.35 -1.99
CA TYR A 74 -8.24 13.27 -2.62
C TYR A 74 -7.90 14.44 -1.69
N ALA A 75 -6.63 14.81 -1.69
CA ALA A 75 -6.14 16.09 -1.21
C ALA A 75 -4.88 16.43 -2.03
N THR A 76 -4.53 17.71 -2.09
CA THR A 76 -3.37 18.15 -2.87
C THR A 76 -2.09 17.49 -2.35
N PHE A 77 -1.18 17.08 -3.25
CA PHE A 77 0.08 16.44 -2.87
C PHE A 77 0.90 17.30 -1.90
N GLY A 78 1.62 16.65 -1.00
CA GLY A 78 2.46 17.30 0.02
C GLY A 78 1.72 18.07 1.12
N THR A 79 0.39 17.96 1.20
CA THR A 79 -0.40 18.60 2.26
C THR A 79 -0.55 17.72 3.51
N PRO A 80 -0.73 18.32 4.70
CA PRO A 80 -1.10 17.58 5.92
C PRO A 80 -2.44 16.85 5.77
N GLU A 81 -3.38 17.39 4.99
CA GLU A 81 -4.68 16.78 4.71
C GLU A 81 -4.51 15.44 3.97
N LEU A 82 -3.66 15.39 2.94
CA LEU A 82 -3.33 14.13 2.26
C LEU A 82 -2.73 13.11 3.23
N ALA A 83 -1.80 13.55 4.09
CA ALA A 83 -1.19 12.67 5.09
C ALA A 83 -2.21 12.09 6.09
N ALA A 84 -3.18 12.90 6.53
CA ALA A 84 -4.26 12.46 7.39
C ALA A 84 -5.18 11.45 6.68
N ASN A 85 -5.63 11.77 5.46
CA ASN A 85 -6.47 10.89 4.65
C ASN A 85 -5.84 9.51 4.46
N ILE A 86 -4.53 9.47 4.18
CA ILE A 86 -3.75 8.24 4.03
C ILE A 86 -3.71 7.43 5.33
N ALA A 87 -3.30 8.08 6.43
CA ALA A 87 -3.12 7.41 7.71
C ALA A 87 -4.44 6.88 8.32
N GLU A 88 -5.56 7.53 8.00
CA GLU A 88 -6.89 7.07 8.40
C GLU A 88 -7.40 5.93 7.52
N SER A 89 -7.21 6.04 6.20
CA SER A 89 -7.76 5.09 5.22
C SER A 89 -7.02 3.77 5.17
N ILE A 90 -5.71 3.75 5.47
CA ILE A 90 -4.90 2.53 5.37
C ILE A 90 -5.28 1.47 6.42
N GLY A 91 -5.77 1.87 7.59
CA GLY A 91 -6.12 0.95 8.69
C GLY A 91 -5.02 -0.07 8.96
N THR A 92 -5.36 -1.36 8.91
CA THR A 92 -4.44 -2.49 9.05
C THR A 92 -3.94 -3.04 7.71
N PHE A 93 -4.35 -2.45 6.57
CA PHE A 93 -3.89 -2.87 5.25
C PHE A 93 -2.43 -2.44 5.03
N ASN A 94 -1.74 -3.09 4.11
CA ASN A 94 -0.38 -2.74 3.72
C ASN A 94 -0.31 -1.89 2.45
N ALA A 95 -1.45 -1.57 1.85
CA ALA A 95 -1.55 -0.71 0.68
C ALA A 95 -2.76 0.21 0.79
N VAL A 96 -2.68 1.40 0.20
CA VAL A 96 -3.80 2.35 0.08
C VAL A 96 -3.65 3.14 -1.22
N LEU A 97 -4.71 3.18 -2.02
CA LEU A 97 -4.80 4.02 -3.21
C LEU A 97 -5.05 5.47 -2.79
N LEU A 98 -4.50 6.41 -3.55
CA LEU A 98 -4.67 7.84 -3.36
C LEU A 98 -5.51 8.38 -4.52
N ALA A 99 -6.76 8.78 -4.26
CA ALA A 99 -7.66 9.25 -5.31
C ALA A 99 -6.96 10.24 -6.25
N ASN A 100 -7.06 10.03 -7.57
CA ASN A 100 -6.43 10.88 -8.61
C ASN A 100 -4.92 11.10 -8.47
N HIS A 101 -4.20 10.16 -7.83
CA HIS A 101 -2.79 10.36 -7.51
C HIS A 101 -1.93 9.09 -7.69
N GLY A 102 -2.17 8.02 -6.93
CA GLY A 102 -1.31 6.84 -7.02
C GLY A 102 -1.53 5.81 -5.92
N LEU A 103 -0.45 5.17 -5.46
CA LEU A 103 -0.45 4.11 -4.46
C LEU A 103 0.60 4.38 -3.38
N VAL A 104 0.26 4.10 -2.13
CA VAL A 104 1.21 4.02 -1.01
C VAL A 104 1.14 2.63 -0.40
N THR A 105 2.30 2.05 -0.13
CA THR A 105 2.45 0.71 0.48
C THR A 105 3.41 0.76 1.64
N VAL A 106 3.25 -0.18 2.59
CA VAL A 106 4.02 -0.24 3.83
C VAL A 106 4.48 -1.68 4.11
N GLY A 107 5.57 -1.83 4.85
CA GLY A 107 6.10 -3.14 5.21
C GLY A 107 7.09 -3.10 6.38
N GLU A 108 7.43 -4.28 6.90
CA GLU A 108 8.40 -4.45 8.00
C GLU A 108 9.85 -4.14 7.57
N ASP A 109 10.10 -4.14 6.26
CA ASP A 109 11.32 -3.66 5.62
C ASP A 109 11.01 -3.18 4.20
N LEU A 110 12.04 -2.67 3.51
CA LEU A 110 11.90 -2.13 2.16
C LEU A 110 11.50 -3.21 1.14
N ALA A 111 11.99 -4.44 1.30
CA ALA A 111 11.69 -5.54 0.38
C ALA A 111 10.21 -5.94 0.48
N ALA A 112 9.67 -6.02 1.70
CA ALA A 112 8.27 -6.27 1.96
C ALA A 112 7.38 -5.16 1.38
N ALA A 113 7.70 -3.89 1.65
CA ALA A 113 6.93 -2.76 1.12
C ALA A 113 6.94 -2.74 -0.42
N PHE A 114 8.09 -2.99 -1.03
CA PHE A 114 8.22 -3.06 -2.49
C PHE A 114 7.43 -4.23 -3.09
N ALA A 115 7.47 -5.41 -2.46
CA ALA A 115 6.69 -6.57 -2.90
C ALA A 115 5.18 -6.27 -2.87
N VAL A 116 4.68 -5.57 -1.85
CA VAL A 116 3.28 -5.11 -1.82
C VAL A 116 2.99 -4.19 -3.00
N ALA A 117 3.87 -3.24 -3.32
CA ALA A 117 3.67 -2.34 -4.46
C ALA A 117 3.62 -3.08 -5.81
N GLU A 118 4.53 -4.02 -6.04
CA GLU A 118 4.60 -4.83 -7.26
C GLU A 118 3.34 -5.70 -7.43
N GLU A 119 2.94 -6.39 -6.37
CA GLU A 119 1.81 -7.32 -6.40
C GLU A 119 0.48 -6.57 -6.53
N ILE A 120 0.33 -5.41 -5.88
CA ILE A 120 -0.88 -4.59 -6.03
C ILE A 120 -1.00 -3.97 -7.42
N GLU A 121 0.10 -3.59 -8.07
CA GLU A 121 0.06 -3.17 -9.47
C GLU A 121 -0.40 -4.31 -10.40
N LEU A 122 0.08 -5.54 -10.17
CA LEU A 122 -0.39 -6.73 -10.89
C LEU A 122 -1.89 -6.97 -10.69
N VAL A 123 -2.36 -6.92 -9.44
CA VAL A 123 -3.78 -7.12 -9.12
C VAL A 123 -4.64 -6.01 -9.74
N ALA A 124 -4.20 -4.76 -9.71
CA ALA A 124 -4.88 -3.65 -10.35
C ALA A 124 -4.99 -3.84 -11.88
N ARG A 125 -3.92 -4.34 -12.52
CA ARG A 125 -3.93 -4.68 -13.95
C ARG A 125 -4.96 -5.75 -14.27
N ILE A 126 -4.99 -6.83 -13.49
CA ILE A 126 -5.98 -7.92 -13.64
C ILE A 126 -7.39 -7.35 -13.46
N TYR A 127 -7.60 -6.50 -12.44
CA TYR A 127 -8.91 -5.91 -12.19
C TYR A 127 -9.40 -5.07 -13.37
N TYR A 128 -8.55 -4.16 -13.86
CA TYR A 128 -8.82 -3.35 -15.04
C TYR A 128 -9.18 -4.20 -16.25
N GLN A 129 -8.34 -5.19 -16.60
CA GLN A 129 -8.55 -6.03 -17.78
C GLN A 129 -9.82 -6.88 -17.67
N ALA A 130 -10.12 -7.42 -16.48
CA ALA A 130 -11.36 -8.15 -16.25
C ALA A 130 -12.58 -7.24 -16.45
N LYS A 131 -12.56 -6.02 -15.90
CA LYS A 131 -13.62 -5.02 -16.06
C LYS A 131 -13.81 -4.56 -17.51
N CYS A 132 -12.78 -4.63 -18.36
CA CYS A 132 -12.91 -4.33 -19.79
C CYS A 132 -13.75 -5.35 -20.56
N ILE A 133 -13.81 -6.61 -20.11
CA ILE A 133 -14.47 -7.70 -20.85
C ILE A 133 -15.65 -8.33 -20.09
N GLY A 134 -15.89 -7.95 -18.84
CA GLY A 134 -16.99 -8.46 -18.03
C GLY A 134 -16.95 -7.99 -16.58
N GLU A 135 -17.70 -8.68 -15.71
CA GLU A 135 -17.67 -8.45 -14.28
C GLU A 135 -16.83 -9.53 -13.58
N PRO A 136 -15.72 -9.17 -12.91
CA PRO A 136 -14.90 -10.15 -12.21
C PRO A 136 -15.62 -10.75 -11.01
N VAL A 137 -15.41 -12.05 -10.79
CA VAL A 137 -15.85 -12.72 -9.56
C VAL A 137 -14.90 -12.33 -8.43
N ILE A 138 -15.44 -11.84 -7.32
CA ILE A 138 -14.67 -11.44 -6.14
C ILE A 138 -14.63 -12.59 -5.14
N LEU A 139 -13.43 -12.90 -4.63
CA LEU A 139 -13.26 -13.92 -3.61
C LEU A 139 -13.99 -13.52 -2.32
N PRO A 140 -14.75 -14.43 -1.69
CA PRO A 140 -15.49 -14.11 -0.48
C PRO A 140 -14.54 -13.88 0.72
N PRO A 141 -14.94 -13.08 1.72
CA PRO A 141 -14.09 -12.76 2.87
C PRO A 141 -13.51 -13.98 3.60
N GLY A 142 -14.29 -15.06 3.72
CA GLY A 142 -13.85 -16.30 4.37
C GLY A 142 -12.69 -16.98 3.63
N GLU A 143 -12.62 -16.87 2.31
CA GLU A 143 -11.49 -17.40 1.54
C GLU A 143 -10.27 -16.49 1.67
N MET A 144 -10.46 -15.16 1.65
CA MET A 144 -9.35 -14.23 1.89
C MET A 144 -8.72 -14.40 3.28
N SER A 145 -9.50 -14.66 4.32
CA SER A 145 -8.97 -15.00 5.64
C SER A 145 -8.04 -16.23 5.61
N ARG A 146 -8.37 -17.24 4.81
CA ARG A 146 -7.53 -18.45 4.63
C ARG A 146 -6.24 -18.13 3.88
N VAL A 147 -6.34 -17.33 2.81
CA VAL A 147 -5.17 -16.91 2.01
C VAL A 147 -4.19 -16.10 2.86
N VAL A 148 -4.69 -15.09 3.62
CA VAL A 148 -3.86 -14.30 4.54
C VAL A 148 -3.18 -15.19 5.58
N GLY A 149 -3.89 -16.18 6.13
CA GLY A 149 -3.30 -17.16 7.05
C GLY A 149 -2.19 -18.01 6.43
N LYS A 150 -2.30 -18.37 5.14
CA LYS A 150 -1.25 -19.09 4.41
C LYS A 150 -0.01 -18.21 4.14
N PHE A 151 -0.19 -16.92 3.88
CA PHE A 151 0.93 -16.00 3.64
C PHE A 151 1.77 -15.80 4.89
N ALA A 152 1.12 -15.69 6.05
CA ALA A 152 1.80 -15.58 7.34
C ALA A 152 2.64 -16.82 7.69
N SER A 153 2.28 -18.01 7.19
CA SER A 153 3.04 -19.24 7.41
C SER A 153 4.10 -19.51 6.35
N TYR A 154 3.93 -19.02 5.12
CA TYR A 154 4.87 -19.22 4.00
C TYR A 154 6.20 -18.48 4.20
N GLY A 155 6.19 -17.30 4.83
CA GLY A 155 7.38 -16.48 5.10
C GLY A 155 8.24 -16.95 6.28
N ARG A 156 7.67 -17.75 7.20
CA ARG A 156 8.48 -18.47 8.20
C ARG A 156 9.08 -19.68 7.51
N LYS A 157 10.28 -19.53 6.95
CA LYS A 157 11.14 -20.68 6.62
C LYS A 157 11.07 -21.65 7.81
N ARG A 158 10.69 -22.90 7.55
CA ARG A 158 10.95 -24.02 8.47
C ARG A 158 12.40 -23.90 8.90
N GLY A 159 12.62 -23.45 10.14
CA GLY A 159 13.94 -23.47 10.75
C GLY A 159 14.45 -24.90 10.72
N ALA A 160 15.70 -25.05 10.31
CA ALA A 160 16.49 -26.27 10.23
C ALA A 160 15.99 -27.43 11.10
N GLU A 161 15.49 -28.48 10.46
CA GLU A 161 15.65 -29.85 10.97
C GLU A 161 16.89 -30.42 10.28
N SER A 162 18.02 -30.39 10.97
CA SER A 162 19.17 -31.27 10.79
C SER A 162 19.83 -31.50 12.12
#